data_AF-A0A9X9F3E1-F1
#
_entry.id   AF-A0A9X9F3E1-F1
#
_cell.length_a   1.000
_cell.length_b   1.000
_cell.length_c   1.000
_cell.angle_alpha   90.00
_cell.angle_beta   90.00
_cell.angle_gamma   90.00
#
_symmetry.space_group_name_H-M   'P 1'
#
loop_
_entity.id
_entity.type
_entity.pdbx_description
1 polymer ?
#
loop_
_entity_poly.entity_id
_entity_poly.type
_entity_poly.pdbx_seq_one_letter_code
_entity_poly.pdbx_strand_id
1 'polypeptide(L)'
;QNPHLILADASYTLQIGRKEFKHRRALVCSSTQEGIEQLNQPDGRRVQYANVKEEHPKINFLFSGNGSQYVNMGLELYEQEAIFREAMDECFAILQSVTNVNMKEVLYPTTF
;
A
#
# COMPACT_ATOMS: atom_id res chain seq x y z
N GLN A 1 -25.07 -6.19 -14.47
CA GLN A 1 -24.09 -6.58 -13.42
C GLN A 1 -23.53 -7.95 -13.78
N ASN A 2 -22.22 -8.17 -13.62
CA ASN A 2 -21.54 -9.44 -13.91
C ASN A 2 -21.11 -10.09 -12.58
N PRO A 3 -21.91 -11.01 -12.00
CA PRO A 3 -21.69 -11.51 -10.63
C PRO A 3 -20.46 -12.41 -10.49
N HIS A 4 -19.95 -12.97 -11.59
CA HIS A 4 -18.77 -13.85 -11.61
C HIS A 4 -17.47 -13.12 -11.94
N LEU A 5 -17.47 -11.78 -11.97
CA LEU A 5 -16.27 -11.00 -12.21
C LEU A 5 -15.27 -11.22 -11.07
N ILE A 6 -14.04 -11.60 -11.41
CA ILE A 6 -12.92 -11.63 -10.47
C ILE A 6 -12.37 -10.21 -10.35
N LEU A 7 -12.51 -9.61 -9.17
CA LEU A 7 -12.13 -8.21 -8.93
C LEU A 7 -10.64 -7.95 -9.21
N ALA A 8 -9.78 -8.90 -8.86
CA ALA A 8 -8.34 -8.81 -9.10
C ALA A 8 -8.02 -8.74 -10.61
N ASP A 9 -8.65 -9.56 -11.45
CA ASP A 9 -8.44 -9.54 -12.90
C ASP A 9 -8.92 -8.24 -13.54
N ALA A 10 -10.05 -7.70 -13.05
CA ALA A 10 -10.54 -6.40 -13.46
C ALA A 10 -9.54 -5.29 -13.11
N SER A 11 -9.02 -5.29 -11.87
CA SER A 11 -7.99 -4.35 -11.41
C SER A 11 -6.72 -4.43 -12.26
N TYR A 12 -6.21 -5.65 -12.46
CA TYR A 12 -5.03 -5.92 -13.30
C TYR A 12 -5.21 -5.39 -14.72
N THR A 13 -6.36 -5.66 -15.34
CA THR A 13 -6.71 -5.21 -16.70
C THR A 13 -6.77 -3.68 -16.82
N LEU A 14 -7.15 -2.98 -15.75
CA LEU A 14 -7.19 -1.51 -15.72
C LEU A 14 -5.80 -0.88 -15.59
N GLN A 15 -4.82 -1.63 -15.08
CA GLN A 15 -3.46 -1.14 -14.82
C GLN A 15 -2.47 -1.55 -15.92
N ILE A 16 -2.50 -2.81 -16.36
CA ILE A 16 -1.52 -3.37 -17.28
C ILE A 16 -1.97 -3.22 -18.74
N GLY A 17 -1.10 -2.66 -19.57
CA GLY A 17 -1.32 -2.53 -21.02
C GLY A 17 -2.30 -1.43 -21.44
N ARG A 18 -2.82 -0.64 -20.50
CA ARG A 18 -3.70 0.51 -20.77
C ARG A 18 -2.89 1.79 -20.89
N LYS A 19 -3.34 2.69 -21.78
CA LYS A 19 -2.80 4.06 -21.86
C LYS A 19 -3.31 4.88 -20.68
N GLU A 20 -2.43 5.64 -20.04
CA GLU A 20 -2.81 6.61 -19.02
C GLU A 20 -3.20 7.95 -19.65
N PHE A 21 -4.37 8.48 -19.30
CA PHE A 21 -4.84 9.79 -19.76
C PHE A 21 -4.71 10.85 -18.65
N LYS A 22 -5.01 12.12 -18.98
CA LYS A 22 -4.84 13.27 -18.06
C LYS A 22 -5.88 13.30 -16.94
N HIS A 23 -7.12 12.93 -17.22
CA HIS A 23 -8.15 12.77 -16.18
C HIS A 23 -8.03 11.39 -15.56
N ARG A 24 -7.54 11.33 -14.33
CA ARG A 24 -7.27 10.08 -13.61
C ARG A 24 -8.20 9.95 -12.42
N ARG A 25 -8.74 8.76 -12.23
CA ARG A 25 -9.56 8.38 -11.08
C ARG A 25 -9.11 7.03 -10.55
N ALA A 26 -8.96 6.92 -9.24
CA ALA A 26 -8.58 5.69 -8.56
C ALA A 26 -9.37 5.53 -7.25
N LEU A 27 -9.57 4.28 -6.82
CA LEU A 27 -10.21 3.92 -5.57
C LEU A 27 -9.63 2.61 -5.05
N VAL A 28 -9.80 2.35 -3.76
CA VAL A 28 -9.43 1.11 -3.10
C VAL A 28 -10.69 0.44 -2.57
N CYS A 29 -10.83 -0.86 -2.80
CA CYS A 29 -11.94 -1.66 -2.31
C CYS A 29 -11.48 -3.10 -2.03
N SER A 30 -12.10 -3.74 -1.05
CA SER A 30 -11.84 -5.15 -0.68
C SER A 30 -12.93 -6.11 -1.19
N SER A 31 -13.97 -5.58 -1.82
CA SER A 31 -15.05 -6.37 -2.43
C SER A 31 -15.62 -5.70 -3.67
N THR A 32 -16.20 -6.51 -4.57
CA THR A 32 -16.86 -6.02 -5.78
C THR A 32 -18.01 -5.06 -5.44
N GLN A 33 -18.75 -5.35 -4.37
CA GLN A 33 -19.88 -4.52 -3.93
C GLN A 33 -19.41 -3.13 -3.47
N GLU A 34 -18.35 -3.07 -2.67
CA GLU A 34 -17.75 -1.80 -2.25
C GLU A 34 -17.25 -0.99 -3.47
N GLY A 35 -16.59 -1.66 -4.43
CA GLY A 35 -16.16 -1.03 -5.67
C GLY A 35 -17.33 -0.41 -6.45
N ILE A 36 -18.44 -1.14 -6.58
CA ILE A 36 -19.66 -0.64 -7.24
C ILE A 36 -20.22 0.60 -6.52
N GLU A 37 -20.32 0.56 -5.20
CA GLU A 37 -20.82 1.69 -4.41
C GLU A 37 -19.99 2.95 -4.59
N GLN A 38 -18.66 2.81 -4.56
CA GLN A 38 -17.74 3.94 -4.76
C GLN A 38 -17.78 4.45 -6.21
N LEU A 39 -17.84 3.57 -7.21
CA LEU A 39 -17.93 3.95 -8.63
C LEU A 39 -19.24 4.69 -8.96
N ASN A 40 -20.34 4.35 -8.29
CA ASN A 40 -21.63 5.05 -8.42
C ASN A 40 -21.64 6.43 -7.76
N GLN A 41 -20.62 6.77 -6.97
CA GLN A 41 -20.43 8.07 -6.34
C GLN A 41 -19.07 8.67 -6.76
N PRO A 42 -18.91 9.04 -8.04
CA PRO A 42 -17.61 9.36 -8.63
C PRO A 42 -16.89 10.58 -8.02
N ASP A 43 -17.62 11.44 -7.32
CA ASP A 43 -17.10 12.63 -6.62
C ASP A 43 -17.10 12.45 -5.08
N GLY A 44 -17.30 11.22 -4.60
CA GLY A 44 -17.25 10.88 -3.19
C GLY A 44 -15.82 10.92 -2.64
N ARG A 45 -15.65 11.26 -1.36
CA ARG A 45 -14.33 11.42 -0.71
C ARG A 45 -13.45 10.16 -0.71
N ARG A 46 -14.04 8.97 -0.90
CA ARG A 46 -13.32 7.69 -0.99
C ARG A 46 -12.66 7.48 -2.37
N VAL A 47 -13.04 8.27 -3.36
CA VAL A 47 -12.54 8.20 -4.72
C VAL A 47 -11.57 9.35 -4.95
N GLN A 48 -10.36 9.03 -5.41
CA GLN A 48 -9.35 10.03 -5.75
C GLN A 48 -9.53 10.45 -7.21
N TYR A 49 -9.46 11.75 -7.48
CA TYR A 49 -9.54 12.31 -8.82
C TYR A 49 -8.52 13.44 -8.99
N ALA A 50 -7.86 13.46 -10.15
CA ALA A 50 -7.01 14.57 -10.56
C ALA A 50 -7.05 14.77 -12.08
N ASN A 51 -6.90 16.02 -12.50
CA ASN A 51 -6.52 16.36 -13.87
C ASN A 51 -5.02 16.65 -13.89
N VAL A 52 -4.24 15.70 -14.40
CA VAL A 52 -2.77 15.74 -14.42
C VAL A 52 -2.30 16.80 -15.42
N LYS A 53 -1.55 17.79 -14.91
CA LYS A 53 -0.96 18.88 -15.70
C LYS A 53 0.51 18.63 -16.08
N GLU A 54 1.22 17.87 -15.25
CA GLU A 54 2.61 17.46 -15.44
C GLU A 54 2.65 15.93 -15.45
N GLU A 55 2.98 15.32 -16.58
CA GLU A 55 2.98 13.86 -16.75
C GLU A 55 4.23 13.21 -16.15
N HIS A 56 5.31 13.98 -15.98
CA HIS A 56 6.58 13.50 -15.44
C HIS A 56 7.03 14.35 -14.24
N PRO A 57 6.29 14.31 -13.11
CA PRO A 57 6.65 15.07 -11.93
C PRO A 57 7.95 14.55 -11.32
N LYS A 58 8.75 15.45 -10.75
CA LYS A 58 9.88 15.05 -9.90
C LYS A 58 9.36 14.47 -8.59
N ILE A 59 9.88 13.31 -8.19
CA ILE A 59 9.53 12.63 -6.94
C ILE A 59 10.71 12.74 -5.96
N ASN A 60 10.42 13.17 -4.73
CA ASN A 60 11.42 13.25 -3.65
C ASN A 60 10.94 12.42 -2.47
N PHE A 61 11.83 11.64 -1.85
CA PHE A 61 11.53 10.90 -0.62
C PHE A 61 11.91 11.73 0.60
N LEU A 62 10.97 11.84 1.54
CA LEU A 62 11.16 12.50 2.83
C LEU A 62 11.14 11.43 3.92
N PHE A 63 12.24 11.30 4.65
CA PHE A 63 12.36 10.37 5.77
C PHE A 63 12.01 11.11 7.06
N SER A 64 11.02 10.58 7.81
CA SER A 64 10.59 11.17 9.07
C SER A 64 11.70 11.11 10.12
N GLY A 65 11.74 12.10 11.01
CA GLY A 65 12.53 12.02 12.23
C GLY A 65 11.92 11.07 13.27
N ASN A 66 12.40 11.17 14.51
CA ASN A 66 11.84 10.43 15.64
C ASN A 66 10.47 10.99 16.07
N GLY A 67 9.62 10.14 16.65
CA GLY A 67 8.35 10.52 17.29
C GLY A 67 7.11 9.90 16.65
N SER A 68 7.25 9.23 15.51
CA SER A 68 6.13 8.57 14.82
C SER A 68 6.13 7.04 14.96
N GLN A 69 7.09 6.47 15.70
CA GLN A 69 7.20 5.02 15.88
C GLN A 69 6.20 4.49 16.91
N TYR A 70 5.66 3.29 16.66
CA TYR A 70 4.82 2.54 17.59
C TYR A 70 4.95 1.03 17.35
N VAL A 71 4.64 0.22 18.37
CA VAL A 71 4.67 -1.25 18.27
C VAL A 71 3.69 -1.73 17.19
N ASN A 72 4.08 -2.74 16.42
CA ASN A 72 3.34 -3.26 15.27
C ASN A 72 3.12 -2.29 14.10
N MET A 73 3.86 -1.16 14.03
CA MET A 73 3.83 -0.33 12.82
C MET A 73 4.27 -1.15 11.59
N GLY A 74 3.47 -1.07 10.52
CA GLY A 74 3.72 -1.82 9.29
C GLY A 74 3.60 -3.34 9.41
N LEU A 75 3.00 -3.89 10.48
CA LEU A 75 2.86 -5.35 10.64
C LEU A 75 2.10 -6.00 9.48
N GLU A 76 1.00 -5.41 9.04
CA GLU A 76 0.24 -5.94 7.89
C GLU A 76 1.10 -5.95 6.60
N LEU A 77 1.95 -4.94 6.40
CA LEU A 77 2.91 -4.92 5.28
C LEU A 77 3.97 -6.02 5.44
N TYR A 78 4.47 -6.24 6.66
CA TYR A 78 5.41 -7.31 6.95
C TYR A 78 4.81 -8.70 6.68
N GLU A 79 3.53 -8.89 6.94
CA GLU A 79 2.82 -10.14 6.69
C GLU A 79 2.50 -10.34 5.20
N GLN A 80 1.97 -9.31 4.53
CA GLN A 80 1.42 -9.44 3.17
C GLN A 80 2.44 -9.15 2.06
N GLU A 81 3.38 -8.23 2.28
CA GLU A 81 4.26 -7.71 1.22
C GLU A 81 5.68 -8.28 1.34
N ALA A 82 6.03 -9.20 0.44
CA ALA A 82 7.33 -9.89 0.46
C ALA A 82 8.53 -8.91 0.41
N ILE A 83 8.45 -7.87 -0.43
CA ILE A 83 9.52 -6.87 -0.57
C ILE A 83 9.75 -6.11 0.75
N PHE A 84 8.68 -5.74 1.46
CA PHE A 84 8.79 -5.05 2.74
C PHE A 84 9.38 -5.98 3.80
N ARG A 85 8.89 -7.23 3.87
CA ARG A 85 9.39 -8.25 4.80
C ARG A 85 10.88 -8.53 4.62
N GLU A 86 11.33 -8.74 3.39
CA GLU A 86 12.73 -9.04 3.07
C GLU A 86 13.66 -7.90 3.52
N ALA A 87 13.30 -6.65 3.22
CA ALA A 87 14.08 -5.49 3.64
C ALA A 87 14.13 -5.33 5.18
N MET A 88 13.02 -5.61 5.86
CA MET A 88 12.95 -5.58 7.32
C MET A 88 13.77 -6.70 7.95
N ASP A 89 13.68 -7.93 7.42
CA ASP A 89 14.46 -9.07 7.91
C ASP A 89 15.97 -8.87 7.74
N GLU A 90 16.41 -8.25 6.65
CA GLU A 90 17.81 -7.82 6.46
C GLU A 90 18.24 -6.84 7.57
N CYS A 91 17.44 -5.79 7.83
CA CYS A 91 17.71 -4.83 8.90
C CYS A 91 17.77 -5.49 10.27
N PHE A 92 16.84 -6.40 10.58
CA PHE A 92 16.82 -7.13 11.84
C PHE A 92 18.05 -8.03 12.02
N ALA A 93 18.49 -8.72 10.96
CA ALA A 93 19.70 -9.54 10.98
C ALA A 93 20.95 -8.68 11.27
N ILE A 94 21.07 -7.52 10.61
CA ILE A 94 22.16 -6.57 10.86
C ILE A 94 22.12 -6.08 12.31
N LEU A 95 20.97 -5.62 12.80
CA LEU A 95 20.81 -5.12 14.18
C LEU A 95 21.12 -6.19 15.22
N GLN A 96 20.65 -7.41 15.03
CA GLN A 96 20.95 -8.53 15.91
C GLN A 96 22.46 -8.79 15.97
N SER A 97 23.16 -8.73 14.84
CA SER A 97 24.61 -8.97 14.78
C SER A 97 25.44 -7.90 15.52
N VAL A 98 25.03 -6.63 15.48
CA VAL A 98 25.79 -5.52 16.08
C VAL A 98 25.37 -5.17 17.50
N THR A 99 24.15 -5.53 17.90
CA THR A 99 23.62 -5.19 19.24
C THR A 99 23.42 -6.39 20.16
N ASN A 100 23.40 -7.61 19.62
CA ASN A 100 22.94 -8.83 20.30
C ASN A 100 21.48 -8.77 20.81
N VAL A 101 20.67 -7.84 20.32
CA VAL A 101 19.24 -7.68 20.68
C VAL A 101 18.35 -8.05 19.51
N ASN A 102 17.30 -8.83 19.77
CA ASN A 102 16.28 -9.17 18.78
C ASN A 102 15.28 -8.03 18.63
N MET A 103 15.64 -7.04 17.79
CA MET A 103 14.79 -5.87 17.54
C MET A 103 13.45 -6.23 16.88
N LYS A 104 13.35 -7.39 16.23
CA LYS A 104 12.08 -7.88 15.67
C LYS A 104 11.06 -8.17 16.76
N GLU A 105 11.48 -8.79 17.86
CA GLU A 105 10.60 -9.06 19.02
C GLU A 105 10.16 -7.78 19.74
N VAL A 106 10.95 -6.70 19.64
CA VAL A 106 10.57 -5.38 20.15
C VAL A 106 9.49 -4.74 19.26
N LEU A 107 9.65 -4.82 17.94
CA LEU A 107 8.72 -4.20 17.00
C LEU A 107 7.43 -5.02 16.81
N TYR A 108 7.54 -6.35 16.79
CA TYR A 108 6.48 -7.32 16.54
C TYR A 108 6.42 -8.38 17.66
N PRO A 109 6.04 -7.99 18.90
CA PRO A 109 6.00 -8.92 20.03
C PRO A 109 4.89 -9.97 19.85
N THR A 110 5.18 -11.22 20.20
CA THR A 110 4.25 -12.36 20.14
C THR A 110 3.35 -12.52 21.37
N THR A 111 3.54 -11.69 22.40
CA THR A 111 2.85 -11.81 23.69
C THR A 111 2.32 -10.44 24.12
N PHE A 112 1.05 -10.37 24.51
CA PHE A 112 0.46 -9.20 25.18
C PHE A 112 0.72 -9.26 26.69
#